data_AF-A0A940FYA9-F1
#
_entry.id   AF-A0A940FYA9-F1
#
_cell.length_a   1.000
_cell.length_b   1.000
_cell.length_c   1.000
_cell.angle_alpha   90.00
_cell.angle_beta   90.00
_cell.angle_gamma   90.00
#
_symmetry.space_group_name_H-M   'P 1'
#
loop_
_entity.id
_entity.type
_entity.pdbx_description
1 polymer ?
#
loop_
_entity_poly.entity_id
_entity_poly.type
_entity_poly.pdbx_seq_one_letter_code
_entity_poly.pdbx_strand_id
1 'polypeptide(L)'
;MNNIAAVRHARPAHLVAAAGIVTAGLALTGPLAASAADVVSQANGRLIDTELLTTEIIDSALTLEGARAVNTDASGDVVSNTPLDADALTALNVITLPGFNVFGPGGMIQLGAVGQYAEANDDGSSAAFSGAVSEAPSLLGVGTTVTPSDLGDAGDDTARISILGPTDPVSLGVNIGALAASAQQSADGTQTGQYVLADADFVVGGTVLGTTLGLISPALDTLITAANATGLGLTNPFAGGVVTVSLEELLAVAGVADVNDLPPGTDLIQYVPTAVAAKVASLVNGILSAVDAQVDALGLGGLVLGTALGVAQGVLNPVLAGLSGTLVPNLSGALTNLMQLQVGLEEHNPDGSFTKTALRIGDGPSGVLKTVNLATATVGPNAGLLAVPVVSSPEIAIAAGAAGLGLGIVGLAWVAGRRRRAGAAV
;
A
#
# COMPACT_ATOMS: atom_id res chain seq x y z
N MET A 1 -2.53 -12.52 -79.81
CA MET A 1 -2.15 -11.98 -81.12
C MET A 1 -1.41 -10.68 -80.84
N ASN A 2 -0.08 -10.66 -80.88
CA ASN A 2 0.77 -10.36 -82.05
C ASN A 2 0.71 -8.85 -82.37
N ASN A 3 1.81 -8.11 -82.59
CA ASN A 3 3.13 -8.54 -83.08
C ASN A 3 4.25 -7.48 -82.90
N ILE A 4 5.54 -7.92 -82.92
CA ILE A 4 6.76 -7.21 -83.42
C ILE A 4 7.26 -5.96 -82.61
N ALA A 5 8.55 -5.67 -82.39
CA ALA A 5 9.87 -6.24 -82.80
C ALA A 5 10.72 -6.61 -81.54
N ALA A 6 12.08 -6.71 -81.43
CA ALA A 6 13.29 -6.58 -82.27
C ALA A 6 14.42 -7.49 -81.63
N VAL A 7 15.61 -7.87 -82.16
CA VAL A 7 16.53 -7.42 -83.24
C VAL A 7 17.44 -6.23 -82.82
N ARG A 8 18.79 -6.29 -82.77
CA ARG A 8 19.81 -7.35 -83.10
C ARG A 8 21.11 -7.24 -82.25
N HIS A 9 22.07 -8.13 -82.51
CA HIS A 9 23.30 -8.43 -81.72
C HIS A 9 24.35 -7.31 -81.51
N ALA A 10 25.16 -7.50 -80.45
CA ALA A 10 26.63 -7.36 -80.49
C ALA A 10 27.33 -8.39 -79.56
N ARG A 11 28.59 -8.74 -79.88
CA ARG A 11 29.58 -9.57 -79.15
C ARG A 11 30.98 -9.08 -79.60
N PRO A 12 32.10 -9.42 -78.92
CA PRO A 12 32.33 -9.50 -77.47
C PRO A 12 33.57 -8.65 -77.06
N ALA A 13 33.87 -8.54 -75.76
CA ALA A 13 35.20 -8.13 -75.28
C ALA A 13 35.49 -8.78 -73.92
N HIS A 14 36.76 -9.10 -73.65
CA HIS A 14 37.20 -9.72 -72.40
C HIS A 14 37.62 -8.67 -71.37
N LEU A 15 37.39 -8.97 -70.09
CA LEU A 15 38.42 -8.75 -69.06
C LEU A 15 38.24 -9.72 -67.90
N VAL A 16 39.29 -10.47 -67.58
CA VAL A 16 39.36 -11.32 -66.39
C VAL A 16 39.94 -10.50 -65.26
N ALA A 17 39.21 -10.37 -64.15
CA ALA A 17 39.71 -9.83 -62.90
C ALA A 17 39.10 -10.62 -61.74
N ALA A 18 39.93 -11.41 -61.05
CA ALA A 18 39.49 -12.14 -59.86
C ALA A 18 39.46 -11.19 -58.66
N ALA A 19 38.26 -10.70 -58.31
CA ALA A 19 38.05 -10.01 -57.05
C ALA A 19 37.99 -11.03 -55.91
N GLY A 20 39.08 -11.15 -55.14
CA GLY A 20 39.11 -11.99 -53.96
C GLY A 20 38.12 -11.48 -52.89
N ILE A 21 37.34 -12.39 -52.31
CA ILE A 21 36.42 -12.05 -51.22
C ILE A 21 37.25 -11.72 -49.97
N VAL A 22 37.46 -10.44 -49.70
CA VAL A 22 37.89 -9.98 -48.38
C VAL A 22 36.65 -9.92 -47.51
N THR A 23 36.44 -10.95 -46.69
CA THR A 23 35.44 -10.92 -45.61
C THR A 23 35.86 -9.93 -44.55
N ALA A 24 35.51 -8.65 -44.75
CA ALA A 24 35.54 -7.64 -43.71
C ALA A 24 34.45 -8.01 -42.69
N GLY A 25 34.82 -8.80 -41.68
CA GLY A 25 33.96 -9.13 -40.57
C GLY A 25 33.67 -7.88 -39.75
N LEU A 26 32.57 -7.19 -40.06
CA LEU A 26 31.95 -6.27 -39.11
C LEU A 26 31.50 -7.12 -37.92
N ALA A 27 32.32 -7.14 -36.87
CA ALA A 27 31.85 -7.51 -35.55
C ALA A 27 30.77 -6.50 -35.19
N LEU A 28 29.51 -6.91 -35.34
CA LEU A 28 28.38 -6.20 -34.76
C LEU A 28 28.54 -6.27 -33.25
N THR A 29 29.16 -5.23 -32.69
CA THR A 29 29.02 -4.89 -31.28
C THR A 29 27.56 -4.52 -31.08
N GLY A 30 26.72 -5.53 -30.83
CA GLY A 30 25.39 -5.31 -30.28
C GLY A 30 25.51 -4.48 -29.00
N PRO A 31 24.45 -3.75 -28.61
CA PRO A 31 24.46 -3.07 -27.32
C PRO A 31 24.80 -4.10 -26.25
N LEU A 32 25.90 -3.86 -25.53
CA LEU A 32 26.09 -4.51 -24.23
C LEU A 32 24.86 -4.11 -23.42
N ALA A 33 24.08 -5.09 -22.98
CA ALA A 33 23.02 -4.81 -22.03
C ALA A 33 23.68 -4.17 -20.81
N ALA A 34 23.26 -2.96 -20.46
CA ALA A 34 23.66 -2.34 -19.22
C ALA A 34 22.97 -3.10 -18.09
N SER A 35 23.63 -4.15 -17.60
CA SER A 35 23.32 -4.69 -16.29
C SER A 35 23.44 -3.56 -15.28
N ALA A 36 22.47 -3.43 -14.39
CA ALA A 36 22.67 -2.65 -13.18
C ALA A 36 23.94 -3.19 -12.47
N ALA A 37 24.67 -2.30 -11.78
CA ALA A 37 25.73 -2.77 -10.90
C ALA A 37 25.10 -3.61 -9.78
N ASP A 38 25.74 -4.71 -9.40
CA ASP A 38 25.28 -5.55 -8.31
C ASP A 38 25.20 -4.71 -7.02
N VAL A 39 24.03 -4.73 -6.38
CA VAL A 39 23.74 -3.93 -5.18
C VAL A 39 24.13 -4.73 -3.94
N VAL A 40 24.93 -4.15 -3.04
CA VAL A 40 25.33 -4.81 -1.79
C VAL A 40 24.10 -5.03 -0.92
N SER A 41 23.33 -3.96 -0.70
CA SER A 41 22.08 -3.97 0.05
C SER A 41 21.13 -2.84 -0.39
N GLN A 42 19.81 -3.06 -0.26
CA GLN A 42 18.81 -2.00 -0.45
C GLN A 42 17.56 -2.19 0.41
N ALA A 43 16.89 -1.06 0.67
CA ALA A 43 15.64 -0.96 1.40
C ALA A 43 14.79 0.23 0.90
N ASN A 44 13.46 0.13 1.02
CA ASN A 44 12.55 1.25 0.84
C ASN A 44 11.40 1.19 1.85
N GLY A 45 11.22 2.26 2.64
CA GLY A 45 10.03 2.49 3.44
C GLY A 45 9.10 3.46 2.73
N ARG A 46 7.92 3.02 2.28
CA ARG A 46 6.96 3.86 1.53
C ARG A 46 5.58 3.76 2.17
N LEU A 47 5.09 4.89 2.68
CA LEU A 47 3.86 4.93 3.47
C LEU A 47 2.60 4.77 2.61
N ILE A 48 2.61 5.33 1.41
CA ILE A 48 1.49 5.27 0.46
C ILE A 48 2.01 4.76 -0.87
N ASP A 49 1.39 3.71 -1.37
CA ASP A 49 1.61 3.18 -2.71
C ASP A 49 0.26 2.86 -3.36
N THR A 50 0.06 3.18 -4.64
CA THR A 50 -1.26 3.10 -5.28
C THR A 50 -1.17 2.78 -6.77
N GLU A 51 -2.01 1.88 -7.26
CA GLU A 51 -2.24 1.65 -8.70
C GLU A 51 -3.21 2.67 -9.32
N LEU A 52 -3.81 3.52 -8.47
CA LEU A 52 -4.83 4.54 -8.79
C LEU A 52 -4.33 5.62 -9.75
N LEU A 53 -3.02 5.85 -9.70
CA LEU A 53 -2.23 6.63 -10.63
C LEU A 53 -1.36 5.64 -11.39
N THR A 54 -1.24 5.78 -12.71
CA THR A 54 -0.24 5.01 -13.48
C THR A 54 1.13 5.22 -12.81
N THR A 55 1.85 4.16 -12.47
CA THR A 55 3.07 4.19 -11.64
C THR A 55 4.07 5.26 -12.07
N GLU A 56 4.21 5.48 -13.40
CA GLU A 56 4.95 6.58 -14.01
C GLU A 56 4.67 7.99 -13.45
N ILE A 57 3.56 8.24 -12.76
CA ILE A 57 3.18 9.54 -12.15
C ILE A 57 3.64 9.64 -10.69
N ILE A 58 3.55 8.56 -9.90
CA ILE A 58 4.06 8.57 -8.51
C ILE A 58 5.58 8.44 -8.56
N ASP A 59 6.10 7.53 -9.38
CA ASP A 59 7.53 7.22 -9.47
C ASP A 59 8.31 8.23 -10.33
N SER A 60 7.63 9.23 -10.93
CA SER A 60 8.28 10.46 -11.43
C SER A 60 8.16 11.65 -10.48
N ALA A 61 7.27 11.58 -9.49
CA ALA A 61 7.23 12.49 -8.35
C ALA A 61 8.22 11.99 -7.28
N LEU A 62 9.52 12.28 -7.46
CA LEU A 62 10.63 11.84 -6.58
C LEU A 62 10.37 11.98 -5.07
N THR A 63 9.50 12.90 -4.65
CA THR A 63 9.15 13.13 -3.23
C THR A 63 8.19 12.07 -2.66
N LEU A 64 7.70 11.14 -3.48
CA LEU A 64 6.78 10.06 -3.13
C LEU A 64 7.35 8.65 -3.37
N GLU A 65 8.63 8.53 -3.74
CA GLU A 65 9.33 7.23 -3.80
C GLU A 65 9.41 6.54 -2.43
N GLY A 66 9.33 7.32 -1.34
CA GLY A 66 9.49 6.88 0.04
C GLY A 66 10.86 7.28 0.62
N ALA A 67 11.19 6.72 1.78
CA ALA A 67 12.55 6.71 2.29
C ALA A 67 13.30 5.53 1.66
N ARG A 68 14.06 5.80 0.58
CA ARG A 68 14.83 4.79 -0.17
C ARG A 68 16.31 4.83 0.20
N ALA A 69 16.89 3.66 0.48
CA ALA A 69 18.32 3.47 0.77
C ALA A 69 18.90 2.36 -0.13
N VAL A 70 20.08 2.60 -0.70
CA VAL A 70 20.78 1.66 -1.60
C VAL A 70 22.28 1.78 -1.40
N ASN A 71 22.93 0.66 -1.10
CA ASN A 71 24.37 0.53 -0.95
C ASN A 71 24.95 -0.23 -2.15
N THR A 72 25.73 0.44 -2.99
CA THR A 72 26.27 -0.14 -4.23
C THR A 72 27.73 -0.54 -4.17
N ASP A 73 28.46 -0.20 -3.09
CA ASP A 73 29.92 -0.37 -3.03
C ASP A 73 30.50 -0.79 -1.66
N ALA A 74 29.66 -0.93 -0.63
CA ALA A 74 30.08 -1.26 0.75
C ALA A 74 31.10 -0.27 1.33
N SER A 75 31.01 1.02 0.95
CA SER A 75 31.86 2.09 1.52
C SER A 75 31.42 2.57 2.91
N GLY A 76 30.24 2.15 3.36
CA GLY A 76 29.62 2.42 4.65
C GLY A 76 28.09 2.36 4.55
N ASP A 77 27.38 2.47 5.68
CA ASP A 77 25.93 2.32 5.73
C ASP A 77 25.18 3.52 5.11
N VAL A 78 24.11 3.24 4.38
CA VAL A 78 23.27 4.24 3.71
C VAL A 78 21.91 4.33 4.42
N VAL A 79 21.64 5.46 5.07
CA VAL A 79 20.40 5.70 5.82
C VAL A 79 19.55 6.78 5.16
N SER A 80 18.24 6.53 5.08
CA SER A 80 17.22 7.39 4.48
C SER A 80 16.06 7.56 5.46
N ASN A 81 15.66 8.80 5.73
CA ASN A 81 14.71 9.15 6.79
C ASN A 81 13.86 10.33 6.32
N THR A 82 12.97 10.04 5.38
CA THR A 82 12.30 11.05 4.53
C THR A 82 10.83 11.18 4.95
N PRO A 83 10.42 12.28 5.59
CA PRO A 83 9.01 12.51 5.89
C PRO A 83 8.16 12.56 4.62
N LEU A 84 6.87 12.29 4.76
CA LEU A 84 5.91 12.26 3.64
C LEU A 84 5.71 13.67 3.06
N ASP A 85 5.80 13.81 1.74
CA ASP A 85 5.46 15.05 1.05
C ASP A 85 3.93 15.19 0.89
N ALA A 86 3.30 15.79 1.90
CA ALA A 86 1.88 16.08 1.93
C ALA A 86 1.44 17.10 0.86
N ASP A 87 2.33 17.99 0.39
CA ASP A 87 2.03 18.94 -0.69
C ASP A 87 1.97 18.20 -2.04
N ALA A 88 2.89 17.26 -2.30
CA ALA A 88 2.85 16.42 -3.50
C ALA A 88 1.61 15.50 -3.54
N LEU A 89 1.22 14.88 -2.41
CA LEU A 89 -0.03 14.11 -2.31
C LEU A 89 -1.26 14.99 -2.54
N THR A 90 -1.25 16.22 -2.01
CA THR A 90 -2.33 17.20 -2.25
C THR A 90 -2.39 17.63 -3.71
N ALA A 91 -1.25 17.72 -4.42
CA ALA A 91 -1.21 17.96 -5.86
C ALA A 91 -1.77 16.78 -6.68
N LEU A 92 -1.52 15.53 -6.26
CA LEU A 92 -2.05 14.33 -6.93
C LEU A 92 -3.58 14.21 -6.84
N ASN A 93 -4.18 14.54 -5.69
CA ASN A 93 -5.64 14.55 -5.50
C ASN A 93 -6.40 15.29 -6.62
N VAL A 94 -5.84 16.41 -7.10
CA VAL A 94 -6.45 17.27 -8.13
C VAL A 94 -6.56 16.55 -9.49
N ILE A 95 -5.77 15.51 -9.71
CA ILE A 95 -5.63 14.79 -10.99
C ILE A 95 -6.51 13.53 -11.04
N THR A 96 -6.75 12.86 -9.90
CA THR A 96 -7.21 11.45 -9.91
C THR A 96 -8.72 11.26 -10.06
N LEU A 97 -9.55 12.11 -9.41
CA LEU A 97 -11.02 12.02 -9.49
C LEU A 97 -11.67 13.42 -9.37
N PRO A 98 -12.34 13.94 -10.42
CA PRO A 98 -12.99 15.24 -10.34
C PRO A 98 -14.21 15.21 -9.41
N GLY A 99 -14.01 15.65 -8.17
CA GLY A 99 -15.03 15.76 -7.13
C GLY A 99 -14.80 14.95 -5.85
N PHE A 100 -13.73 14.15 -5.77
CA PHE A 100 -13.41 13.34 -4.59
C PHE A 100 -11.95 13.51 -4.17
N ASN A 101 -11.71 14.00 -2.94
CA ASN A 101 -10.38 14.01 -2.34
C ASN A 101 -10.09 12.59 -1.81
N VAL A 102 -9.01 11.96 -2.30
CA VAL A 102 -8.57 10.66 -1.78
C VAL A 102 -7.81 10.86 -0.47
N PHE A 103 -6.89 11.82 -0.42
CA PHE A 103 -6.00 12.07 0.72
C PHE A 103 -6.22 13.45 1.39
N GLY A 104 -5.75 13.61 2.62
CA GLY A 104 -5.64 14.91 3.30
C GLY A 104 -6.95 15.41 3.93
N PRO A 105 -7.03 16.69 4.36
CA PRO A 105 -8.16 17.21 5.14
C PRO A 105 -9.53 16.99 4.47
N GLY A 106 -10.39 16.19 5.10
CA GLY A 106 -11.71 15.84 4.57
C GLY A 106 -11.68 14.90 3.35
N GLY A 107 -10.52 14.33 3.00
CA GLY A 107 -10.39 13.23 2.05
C GLY A 107 -10.73 11.87 2.67
N MET A 108 -10.85 10.84 1.83
CA MET A 108 -11.19 9.48 2.25
C MET A 108 -10.13 8.81 3.12
N ILE A 109 -8.87 9.22 3.02
CA ILE A 109 -7.72 8.72 3.80
C ILE A 109 -7.01 9.92 4.42
N GLN A 110 -6.93 9.94 5.75
CA GLN A 110 -6.21 10.93 6.55
C GLN A 110 -5.21 10.20 7.45
N LEU A 111 -4.01 10.74 7.64
CA LEU A 111 -2.96 10.11 8.44
C LEU A 111 -2.45 11.12 9.50
N GLY A 112 -2.23 10.65 10.72
CA GLY A 112 -1.60 11.38 11.81
C GLY A 112 -0.07 11.28 11.73
N ALA A 113 0.61 11.21 12.88
CA ALA A 113 2.07 11.28 12.98
C ALA A 113 2.80 10.03 12.40
N VAL A 114 2.98 10.05 11.08
CA VAL A 114 3.53 8.97 10.26
C VAL A 114 4.91 9.33 9.71
N GLY A 115 5.76 8.33 9.52
CA GLY A 115 7.10 8.49 8.97
C GLY A 115 7.53 7.35 8.07
N GLN A 116 8.69 7.51 7.45
CA GLN A 116 9.28 6.55 6.51
C GLN A 116 10.79 6.46 6.75
N TYR A 117 11.33 5.25 6.73
CA TYR A 117 12.75 5.00 6.98
C TYR A 117 13.26 3.80 6.18
N ALA A 118 14.52 3.89 5.73
CA ALA A 118 15.26 2.77 5.19
C ALA A 118 16.75 2.87 5.52
N GLU A 119 17.39 1.71 5.63
CA GLU A 119 18.80 1.54 5.96
C GLU A 119 19.35 0.38 5.11
N ALA A 120 20.53 0.60 4.52
CA ALA A 120 21.20 -0.34 3.63
C ALA A 120 22.69 -0.42 4.01
N ASN A 121 23.05 -1.48 4.73
CA ASN A 121 24.32 -1.61 5.44
C ASN A 121 25.44 -2.19 4.56
N ASP A 122 26.69 -1.93 4.93
CA ASP A 122 27.85 -2.40 4.17
C ASP A 122 28.04 -3.94 4.20
N ASP A 123 27.48 -4.63 5.19
CA ASP A 123 27.57 -6.08 5.35
C ASP A 123 26.61 -6.88 4.44
N GLY A 124 25.68 -6.22 3.75
CA GLY A 124 24.63 -6.84 2.94
C GLY A 124 23.27 -6.98 3.63
N SER A 125 23.14 -6.55 4.89
CA SER A 125 21.85 -6.39 5.57
C SER A 125 21.15 -5.08 5.18
N SER A 126 19.83 -5.04 5.35
CA SER A 126 19.02 -3.82 5.17
C SER A 126 17.72 -3.87 5.97
N ALA A 127 17.19 -2.69 6.33
CA ALA A 127 15.96 -2.53 7.09
C ALA A 127 15.08 -1.42 6.48
N ALA A 128 13.77 -1.63 6.48
CA ALA A 128 12.77 -0.69 5.97
C ALA A 128 11.61 -0.56 6.96
N PHE A 129 11.01 0.63 7.02
CA PHE A 129 9.83 0.91 7.85
C PHE A 129 8.98 2.03 7.24
N SER A 130 7.67 1.92 7.41
CA SER A 130 6.79 3.09 7.35
C SER A 130 5.56 2.93 8.25
N GLY A 131 4.99 4.05 8.68
CA GLY A 131 3.80 4.09 9.55
C GLY A 131 3.95 5.02 10.75
N ALA A 132 3.14 4.76 11.78
CA ALA A 132 3.12 5.47 13.06
C ALA A 132 4.52 5.60 13.68
N VAL A 133 4.99 6.82 13.93
CA VAL A 133 6.35 7.05 14.48
C VAL A 133 6.50 6.48 15.90
N SER A 134 5.40 6.22 16.62
CA SER A 134 5.39 5.48 17.89
C SER A 134 5.92 4.04 17.77
N GLU A 135 5.74 3.39 16.61
CA GLU A 135 6.08 1.98 16.39
C GLU A 135 7.47 1.79 15.76
N ALA A 136 8.18 2.87 15.43
CA ALA A 136 9.55 2.75 14.96
C ALA A 136 10.48 2.06 15.97
N PRO A 137 10.46 2.36 17.30
CA PRO A 137 11.33 1.70 18.26
C PRO A 137 11.03 0.22 18.50
N SER A 138 9.80 -0.24 18.24
CA SER A 138 9.40 -1.65 18.34
C SER A 138 9.73 -2.43 17.06
N LEU A 139 9.60 -1.81 15.88
CA LEU A 139 9.76 -2.45 14.56
C LEU A 139 11.15 -2.30 13.90
N LEU A 140 11.93 -1.29 14.29
CA LEU A 140 13.34 -1.08 13.87
C LEU A 140 14.35 -1.29 15.02
N GLY A 141 13.89 -1.23 16.27
CA GLY A 141 14.74 -1.34 17.46
C GLY A 141 15.05 0.00 18.14
N VAL A 142 15.59 -0.11 19.36
CA VAL A 142 15.77 1.03 20.26
C VAL A 142 16.91 1.96 19.85
N GLY A 143 16.58 3.24 19.66
CA GLY A 143 17.52 4.31 19.29
C GLY A 143 17.27 4.89 17.90
N THR A 144 16.64 4.13 17.00
CA THR A 144 16.26 4.60 15.67
C THR A 144 15.16 5.66 15.79
N THR A 145 15.35 6.80 15.13
CA THR A 145 14.45 7.97 15.19
C THR A 145 13.92 8.27 13.80
N VAL A 146 12.63 8.03 13.56
CA VAL A 146 11.96 8.33 12.28
C VAL A 146 11.38 9.73 12.33
N THR A 147 11.52 10.48 11.23
CA THR A 147 11.03 11.86 11.12
C THR A 147 9.52 11.85 10.85
N PRO A 148 8.69 12.49 11.69
CA PRO A 148 7.25 12.53 11.49
C PRO A 148 6.82 13.51 10.39
N SER A 149 5.64 13.22 9.87
CA SER A 149 4.85 13.99 8.91
C SER A 149 3.38 13.67 9.15
N ASP A 150 2.46 14.54 8.77
CA ASP A 150 1.02 14.34 8.90
C ASP A 150 0.34 14.50 7.52
N LEU A 151 -0.78 13.83 7.29
CA LEU A 151 -1.56 13.92 6.04
C LEU A 151 -3.04 14.20 6.35
N GLY A 152 -3.31 15.41 6.81
CA GLY A 152 -4.64 15.88 7.19
C GLY A 152 -4.77 16.09 8.69
N ASP A 153 -5.92 15.70 9.24
CA ASP A 153 -6.21 15.75 10.67
C ASP A 153 -6.88 14.43 11.08
N ALA A 154 -6.05 13.46 11.45
CA ALA A 154 -6.53 12.19 12.00
C ALA A 154 -6.81 12.27 13.52
N GLY A 155 -6.61 13.43 14.16
CA GLY A 155 -6.71 13.57 15.61
C GLY A 155 -5.66 12.74 16.34
N ASP A 156 -6.11 11.86 17.24
CA ASP A 156 -5.25 10.93 17.99
C ASP A 156 -4.96 9.61 17.22
N ASP A 157 -5.60 9.39 16.06
CA ASP A 157 -5.40 8.19 15.21
C ASP A 157 -4.14 8.30 14.33
N THR A 158 -3.45 7.18 14.09
CA THR A 158 -2.42 7.10 13.03
C THR A 158 -3.05 7.19 11.64
N ALA A 159 -4.19 6.55 11.42
CA ALA A 159 -4.84 6.50 10.12
C ALA A 159 -6.36 6.49 10.26
N ARG A 160 -7.03 7.24 9.39
CA ARG A 160 -8.49 7.31 9.31
C ARG A 160 -8.95 7.16 7.87
N ILE A 161 -9.76 6.14 7.65
CA ILE A 161 -10.38 5.79 6.38
C ILE A 161 -11.88 6.11 6.47
N SER A 162 -12.47 6.65 5.42
CA SER A 162 -13.90 6.98 5.37
C SER A 162 -14.46 6.81 3.96
N ILE A 163 -15.38 5.86 3.81
CA ILE A 163 -15.87 5.33 2.53
C ILE A 163 -17.41 5.41 2.50
N LEU A 164 -17.91 6.10 1.47
CA LEU A 164 -19.32 6.41 1.19
C LEU A 164 -20.04 7.26 2.28
N GLY A 165 -21.21 7.78 1.92
CA GLY A 165 -22.03 8.63 2.78
C GLY A 165 -23.13 7.85 3.52
N PRO A 166 -23.76 8.46 4.55
CA PRO A 166 -24.83 7.80 5.32
C PRO A 166 -26.11 7.52 4.51
N THR A 167 -26.21 8.05 3.28
CA THR A 167 -27.30 7.80 2.32
C THR A 167 -27.13 6.53 1.50
N ASP A 168 -25.93 5.96 1.47
CA ASP A 168 -25.60 4.79 0.65
C ASP A 168 -26.13 3.47 1.28
N PRO A 169 -26.10 2.33 0.57
CA PRO A 169 -26.50 1.04 1.12
C PRO A 169 -25.74 0.68 2.41
N VAL A 170 -24.43 0.93 2.42
CA VAL A 170 -23.54 0.85 3.57
C VAL A 170 -22.55 2.02 3.50
N SER A 171 -22.20 2.58 4.66
CA SER A 171 -21.06 3.47 4.84
C SER A 171 -20.08 2.85 5.82
N LEU A 172 -18.77 3.03 5.62
CA LEU A 172 -17.73 2.54 6.54
C LEU A 172 -16.71 3.64 6.86
N GLY A 173 -16.59 3.97 8.14
CA GLY A 173 -15.38 4.58 8.68
C GLY A 173 -14.49 3.50 9.31
N VAL A 174 -13.17 3.65 9.18
CA VAL A 174 -12.20 2.88 9.98
C VAL A 174 -11.21 3.88 10.57
N ASN A 175 -11.25 4.04 11.88
CA ASN A 175 -10.24 4.76 12.65
C ASN A 175 -9.16 3.75 13.08
N ILE A 176 -7.89 4.14 13.19
CA ILE A 176 -6.78 3.24 13.48
C ILE A 176 -5.76 3.96 14.37
N GLY A 177 -5.71 3.59 15.65
CA GLY A 177 -4.77 4.16 16.62
C GLY A 177 -3.31 4.00 16.21
N ALA A 178 -2.86 2.78 15.85
CA ALA A 178 -1.52 2.53 15.32
C ALA A 178 -1.52 1.67 14.05
N LEU A 179 -0.79 2.12 13.03
CA LEU A 179 -0.57 1.42 11.76
C LEU A 179 0.90 1.54 11.34
N ALA A 180 1.61 0.41 11.21
CA ALA A 180 2.99 0.40 10.72
C ALA A 180 3.41 -0.94 10.11
N ALA A 181 4.44 -0.93 9.26
CA ALA A 181 5.13 -2.12 8.77
C ALA A 181 6.65 -1.93 8.87
N SER A 182 7.36 -3.03 9.11
CA SER A 182 8.80 -3.13 8.82
C SER A 182 9.14 -4.39 8.05
N ALA A 183 10.26 -4.32 7.34
CA ALA A 183 10.90 -5.44 6.67
C ALA A 183 12.40 -5.37 6.97
N GLN A 184 13.02 -6.52 7.22
CA GLN A 184 14.44 -6.63 7.53
C GLN A 184 15.05 -7.81 6.78
N GLN A 185 16.17 -7.56 6.11
CA GLN A 185 17.03 -8.59 5.53
C GLN A 185 18.36 -8.60 6.28
N SER A 186 18.73 -9.74 6.83
CA SER A 186 20.03 -9.92 7.49
C SER A 186 21.13 -10.30 6.48
N ALA A 187 22.40 -10.16 6.88
CA ALA A 187 23.56 -10.32 6.00
C ALA A 187 23.76 -11.74 5.42
N ASP A 188 23.07 -12.76 5.95
CA ASP A 188 23.04 -14.11 5.37
C ASP A 188 21.96 -14.30 4.28
N GLY A 189 21.16 -13.26 4.03
CA GLY A 189 20.05 -13.26 3.08
C GLY A 189 18.68 -13.54 3.68
N THR A 190 18.58 -13.86 4.98
CA THR A 190 17.29 -14.15 5.62
C THR A 190 16.43 -12.88 5.71
N GLN A 191 15.29 -12.90 5.01
CA GLN A 191 14.27 -11.84 4.98
C GLN A 191 13.17 -12.12 6.01
N THR A 192 12.69 -11.08 6.67
CA THR A 192 11.61 -11.10 7.66
C THR A 192 10.78 -9.82 7.58
N GLY A 193 9.51 -9.87 8.01
CA GLY A 193 8.64 -8.71 8.10
C GLY A 193 7.77 -8.72 9.33
N GLN A 194 7.38 -7.54 9.80
CA GLN A 194 6.49 -7.33 10.94
C GLN A 194 5.52 -6.19 10.61
N TYR A 195 4.36 -6.19 11.27
CA TYR A 195 3.41 -5.09 11.13
C TYR A 195 2.65 -4.87 12.44
N VAL A 196 2.11 -3.66 12.59
CA VAL A 196 1.22 -3.28 13.68
C VAL A 196 -0.07 -2.76 13.08
N LEU A 197 -1.19 -3.32 13.55
CA LEU A 197 -2.51 -2.73 13.45
C LEU A 197 -3.13 -2.82 14.85
N ALA A 198 -3.20 -1.70 15.57
CA ALA A 198 -3.76 -1.63 16.92
C ALA A 198 -4.83 -0.54 17.04
N ASP A 199 -5.74 -0.73 17.99
CA ASP A 199 -6.82 0.20 18.34
C ASP A 199 -7.60 0.69 17.11
N ALA A 200 -8.01 -0.27 16.25
CA ALA A 200 -8.81 0.02 15.07
C ALA A 200 -10.33 -0.09 15.35
N ASP A 201 -11.08 0.93 14.95
CA ASP A 201 -12.50 1.09 15.28
C ASP A 201 -13.33 1.28 13.99
N PHE A 202 -14.24 0.35 13.73
CA PHE A 202 -14.99 0.20 12.48
C PHE A 202 -16.40 0.77 12.65
N VAL A 203 -16.63 1.98 12.15
CA VAL A 203 -17.90 2.71 12.24
C VAL A 203 -18.77 2.37 11.03
N VAL A 204 -19.71 1.44 11.22
CA VAL A 204 -20.60 0.95 10.15
C VAL A 204 -21.93 1.70 10.16
N GLY A 205 -22.41 2.10 8.98
CA GLY A 205 -23.67 2.83 8.78
C GLY A 205 -24.35 2.48 7.45
N GLY A 206 -25.16 3.42 6.95
CA GLY A 206 -25.90 3.27 5.69
C GLY A 206 -27.27 2.61 5.84
N THR A 207 -28.04 2.61 4.76
CA THR A 207 -29.48 2.29 4.77
C THR A 207 -29.81 0.82 5.08
N VAL A 208 -28.92 -0.13 4.80
CA VAL A 208 -29.09 -1.55 5.17
C VAL A 208 -29.11 -1.72 6.69
N LEU A 209 -28.13 -1.13 7.38
CA LEU A 209 -28.08 -1.14 8.84
C LEU A 209 -29.20 -0.29 9.44
N GLY A 210 -29.41 0.92 8.91
CA GLY A 210 -30.46 1.85 9.35
C GLY A 210 -31.87 1.26 9.28
N THR A 211 -32.16 0.38 8.32
CA THR A 211 -33.45 -0.35 8.25
C THR A 211 -33.66 -1.26 9.45
N THR A 212 -32.59 -1.90 9.94
CA THR A 212 -32.64 -2.79 11.11
C THR A 212 -32.68 -1.99 12.41
N LEU A 213 -31.85 -0.96 12.53
CA LEU A 213 -31.84 -0.05 13.68
C LEU A 213 -33.17 0.71 13.83
N GLY A 214 -33.84 1.04 12.73
CA GLY A 214 -35.16 1.66 12.72
C GLY A 214 -36.29 0.81 13.31
N LEU A 215 -36.10 -0.52 13.43
CA LEU A 215 -37.01 -1.42 14.15
C LEU A 215 -36.64 -1.54 15.64
N ILE A 216 -35.35 -1.40 15.97
CA ILE A 216 -34.81 -1.57 17.33
C ILE A 216 -34.99 -0.29 18.16
N SER A 217 -34.58 0.87 17.62
CA SER A 217 -34.54 2.14 18.35
C SER A 217 -35.89 2.54 18.97
N PRO A 218 -37.04 2.53 18.27
CA PRO A 218 -38.30 2.96 18.88
C PRO A 218 -38.74 2.09 20.08
N ALA A 219 -38.40 0.79 20.06
CA ALA A 219 -38.66 -0.13 21.17
C ALA A 219 -37.71 0.15 22.36
N LEU A 220 -36.42 0.39 22.08
CA LEU A 220 -35.45 0.80 23.09
C LEU A 220 -35.77 2.17 23.69
N ASP A 221 -36.08 3.19 22.89
CA ASP A 221 -36.39 4.54 23.36
C ASP A 221 -37.61 4.54 24.29
N THR A 222 -38.63 3.73 23.98
CA THR A 222 -39.79 3.51 24.84
C THR A 222 -39.40 2.87 26.17
N LEU A 223 -38.57 1.82 26.13
CA LEU A 223 -38.09 1.10 27.32
C LEU A 223 -37.19 1.98 28.19
N ILE A 224 -36.24 2.69 27.58
CA ILE A 224 -35.29 3.60 28.22
C ILE A 224 -36.01 4.78 28.86
N THR A 225 -37.06 5.32 28.22
CA THR A 225 -37.90 6.37 28.83
C THR A 225 -38.58 5.86 30.11
N ALA A 226 -39.12 4.64 30.11
CA ALA A 226 -39.70 4.03 31.30
C ALA A 226 -38.64 3.72 32.39
N ALA A 227 -37.47 3.22 31.98
CA ALA A 227 -36.34 2.91 32.86
C ALA A 227 -35.80 4.17 33.56
N ASN A 228 -35.62 5.25 32.81
CA ASN A 228 -35.08 6.51 33.32
C ASN A 228 -36.05 7.23 34.26
N ALA A 229 -37.36 7.01 34.14
CA ALA A 229 -38.34 7.43 35.14
C ALA A 229 -38.15 6.72 36.51
N THR A 230 -37.38 5.63 36.57
CA THR A 230 -36.95 4.95 37.81
C THR A 230 -35.50 5.25 38.23
N GLY A 231 -34.79 6.12 37.48
CA GLY A 231 -33.43 6.57 37.80
C GLY A 231 -32.28 5.81 37.12
N LEU A 232 -32.56 4.90 36.17
CA LEU A 232 -31.54 4.04 35.56
C LEU A 232 -30.47 4.76 34.70
N GLY A 233 -30.78 5.94 34.14
CA GLY A 233 -29.81 6.78 33.42
C GLY A 233 -29.33 6.24 32.06
N LEU A 234 -30.07 5.32 31.43
CA LEU A 234 -29.71 4.67 30.17
C LEU A 234 -29.87 5.61 28.96
N THR A 235 -29.11 5.33 27.90
CA THR A 235 -29.16 6.02 26.60
C THR A 235 -29.31 4.98 25.47
N ASN A 236 -29.92 5.38 24.34
CA ASN A 236 -30.02 4.50 23.18
C ASN A 236 -28.71 4.55 22.37
N PRO A 237 -27.94 3.44 22.25
CA PRO A 237 -26.65 3.44 21.57
C PRO A 237 -26.78 3.61 20.04
N PHE A 238 -27.98 3.38 19.48
CA PHE A 238 -28.23 3.45 18.03
C PHE A 238 -28.79 4.79 17.56
N ALA A 239 -28.85 5.81 18.44
CA ALA A 239 -29.39 7.12 18.13
C ALA A 239 -28.65 7.85 16.97
N GLY A 240 -27.38 7.50 16.72
CA GLY A 240 -26.60 8.01 15.58
C GLY A 240 -26.81 7.26 14.26
N GLY A 241 -27.59 6.18 14.23
CA GLY A 241 -27.81 5.35 13.02
C GLY A 241 -26.59 4.51 12.58
N VAL A 242 -25.54 4.45 13.39
CA VAL A 242 -24.29 3.71 13.17
C VAL A 242 -24.03 2.70 14.27
N VAL A 243 -23.14 1.74 14.02
CA VAL A 243 -22.61 0.78 14.99
C VAL A 243 -21.09 0.77 14.87
N THR A 244 -20.39 1.10 15.96
CA THR A 244 -18.93 0.96 16.05
C THR A 244 -18.58 -0.45 16.53
N VAL A 245 -17.65 -1.09 15.84
CA VAL A 245 -17.10 -2.42 16.15
C VAL A 245 -15.58 -2.28 16.31
N SER A 246 -15.05 -2.72 17.44
CA SER A 246 -13.61 -2.68 17.70
C SER A 246 -12.85 -3.82 17.00
N LEU A 247 -11.53 -3.66 16.84
CA LEU A 247 -10.66 -4.72 16.32
C LEU A 247 -10.77 -6.02 17.12
N GLU A 248 -10.83 -5.94 18.46
CA GLU A 248 -11.05 -7.12 19.33
C GLU A 248 -12.33 -7.88 18.96
N GLU A 249 -13.43 -7.17 18.66
CA GLU A 249 -14.71 -7.77 18.28
C GLU A 249 -14.70 -8.37 16.86
N LEU A 250 -13.83 -7.90 15.97
CA LEU A 250 -13.57 -8.55 14.67
C LEU A 250 -12.69 -9.80 14.82
N LEU A 251 -11.62 -9.73 15.61
CA LEU A 251 -10.72 -10.85 15.87
C LEU A 251 -11.44 -11.99 16.62
N ALA A 252 -12.34 -11.66 17.56
CA ALA A 252 -13.22 -12.61 18.21
C ALA A 252 -14.19 -13.33 17.24
N VAL A 253 -14.61 -12.66 16.16
CA VAL A 253 -15.40 -13.28 15.08
C VAL A 253 -14.54 -14.10 14.13
N ALA A 254 -13.29 -13.71 13.90
CA ALA A 254 -12.30 -14.51 13.16
C ALA A 254 -11.79 -15.74 13.96
N GLY A 255 -11.96 -15.74 15.29
CA GLY A 255 -11.55 -16.82 16.18
C GLY A 255 -10.10 -16.75 16.66
N VAL A 256 -9.49 -15.56 16.61
CA VAL A 256 -8.09 -15.30 17.01
C VAL A 256 -8.01 -14.26 18.13
N ALA A 257 -6.84 -14.11 18.76
CA ALA A 257 -6.61 -13.14 19.82
C ALA A 257 -5.85 -11.90 19.34
N ASP A 258 -4.89 -12.07 18.43
CA ASP A 258 -4.10 -11.00 17.83
C ASP A 258 -4.40 -10.86 16.32
N VAL A 259 -4.18 -9.68 15.73
CA VAL A 259 -4.26 -9.51 14.27
C VAL A 259 -3.13 -10.27 13.56
N ASN A 260 -1.98 -10.46 14.24
CA ASN A 260 -0.84 -11.23 13.75
C ASN A 260 -1.08 -12.76 13.72
N ASP A 261 -2.13 -13.26 14.38
CA ASP A 261 -2.57 -14.66 14.25
C ASP A 261 -3.32 -14.92 12.92
N LEU A 262 -3.73 -13.86 12.20
CA LEU A 262 -4.41 -14.00 10.91
C LEU A 262 -3.42 -14.36 9.79
N PRO A 263 -3.81 -15.19 8.79
CA PRO A 263 -3.02 -15.41 7.59
C PRO A 263 -2.71 -14.09 6.86
N PRO A 264 -1.48 -13.91 6.32
CA PRO A 264 -1.13 -12.73 5.52
C PRO A 264 -2.12 -12.46 4.37
N GLY A 265 -2.54 -11.20 4.22
CA GLY A 265 -3.52 -10.79 3.21
C GLY A 265 -4.98 -11.09 3.57
N THR A 266 -5.29 -11.47 4.82
CA THR A 266 -6.68 -11.67 5.27
C THR A 266 -7.49 -10.38 5.15
N ASP A 267 -8.61 -10.43 4.44
CA ASP A 267 -9.56 -9.32 4.30
C ASP A 267 -10.44 -9.19 5.55
N LEU A 268 -10.28 -8.12 6.33
CA LEU A 268 -11.07 -7.88 7.54
C LEU A 268 -12.55 -7.62 7.26
N ILE A 269 -12.89 -7.13 6.04
CA ILE A 269 -14.26 -6.76 5.68
C ILE A 269 -15.23 -7.95 5.75
N GLN A 270 -14.74 -9.17 5.57
CA GLN A 270 -15.58 -10.39 5.66
C GLN A 270 -16.14 -10.64 7.08
N TYR A 271 -15.47 -10.15 8.13
CA TYR A 271 -15.89 -10.32 9.52
C TYR A 271 -16.86 -9.23 9.99
N VAL A 272 -16.78 -8.02 9.39
CA VAL A 272 -17.57 -6.84 9.78
C VAL A 272 -19.09 -7.10 9.85
N PRO A 273 -19.76 -7.73 8.86
CA PRO A 273 -21.20 -8.02 8.94
C PRO A 273 -21.61 -8.80 10.20
N THR A 274 -20.82 -9.81 10.56
CA THR A 274 -21.09 -10.70 11.70
C THR A 274 -20.80 -10.01 13.02
N ALA A 275 -19.70 -9.24 13.09
CA ALA A 275 -19.34 -8.48 14.28
C ALA A 275 -20.34 -7.34 14.56
N VAL A 276 -20.86 -6.65 13.53
CA VAL A 276 -21.96 -5.68 13.68
C VAL A 276 -23.22 -6.34 14.23
N ALA A 277 -23.61 -7.51 13.72
CA ALA A 277 -24.77 -8.25 14.23
C ALA A 277 -24.58 -8.68 15.70
N ALA A 278 -23.39 -9.15 16.07
CA ALA A 278 -23.03 -9.48 17.46
C ALA A 278 -23.04 -8.25 18.37
N LYS A 279 -22.49 -7.12 17.93
CA LYS A 279 -22.49 -5.83 18.65
C LYS A 279 -23.91 -5.34 18.91
N VAL A 280 -24.77 -5.34 17.90
CA VAL A 280 -26.19 -4.96 18.02
C VAL A 280 -26.91 -5.85 19.04
N ALA A 281 -26.72 -7.17 18.96
CA ALA A 281 -27.31 -8.10 19.93
C ALA A 281 -26.79 -7.88 21.36
N SER A 282 -25.48 -7.68 21.53
CA SER A 282 -24.84 -7.40 22.82
C SER A 282 -25.39 -6.12 23.47
N LEU A 283 -25.43 -5.02 22.71
CA LEU A 283 -25.95 -3.72 23.18
C LEU A 283 -27.44 -3.78 23.57
N VAL A 284 -28.29 -4.44 22.76
CA VAL A 284 -29.71 -4.62 23.10
C VAL A 284 -29.86 -5.49 24.35
N ASN A 285 -29.16 -6.61 24.44
CA ASN A 285 -29.23 -7.53 25.58
C ASN A 285 -28.73 -6.86 26.87
N GLY A 286 -27.67 -6.05 26.81
CA GLY A 286 -27.19 -5.27 27.96
C GLY A 286 -28.25 -4.32 28.52
N ILE A 287 -28.96 -3.60 27.65
CA ILE A 287 -30.08 -2.73 28.05
C ILE A 287 -31.23 -3.55 28.65
N LEU A 288 -31.63 -4.65 28.00
CA LEU A 288 -32.69 -5.52 28.50
C LEU A 288 -32.36 -6.08 29.89
N SER A 289 -31.13 -6.57 30.11
CA SER A 289 -30.67 -7.09 31.41
C SER A 289 -30.56 -6.02 32.49
N ALA A 290 -30.10 -4.81 32.16
CA ALA A 290 -30.04 -3.70 33.11
C ALA A 290 -31.44 -3.26 33.57
N VAL A 291 -32.43 -3.30 32.67
CA VAL A 291 -33.83 -2.99 33.01
C VAL A 291 -34.48 -4.14 33.80
N ASP A 292 -34.22 -5.40 33.45
CA ASP A 292 -34.73 -6.58 34.17
C ASP A 292 -34.26 -6.59 35.64
N ALA A 293 -32.97 -6.35 35.88
CA ALA A 293 -32.41 -6.22 37.23
C ALA A 293 -33.02 -5.06 38.05
N GLN A 294 -33.42 -3.97 37.39
CA GLN A 294 -34.12 -2.85 38.03
C GLN A 294 -35.60 -3.17 38.34
N VAL A 295 -36.27 -3.98 37.50
CA VAL A 295 -37.63 -4.48 37.79
C VAL A 295 -37.61 -5.33 39.05
N ASP A 296 -36.66 -6.26 39.16
CA ASP A 296 -36.45 -7.07 40.36
C ASP A 296 -36.13 -6.22 41.60
N ALA A 297 -35.22 -5.23 41.48
CA ALA A 297 -34.85 -4.34 42.57
C ALA A 297 -36.02 -3.48 43.09
N LEU A 298 -36.97 -3.12 42.22
CA LEU A 298 -38.18 -2.36 42.57
C LEU A 298 -39.33 -3.24 43.07
N GLY A 299 -39.31 -4.55 42.79
CA GLY A 299 -40.36 -5.50 43.15
C GLY A 299 -41.75 -5.05 42.68
N LEU A 300 -42.69 -4.88 43.61
CA LEU A 300 -44.05 -4.40 43.30
C LEU A 300 -44.08 -2.98 42.69
N GLY A 301 -43.05 -2.15 42.94
CA GLY A 301 -42.89 -0.86 42.27
C GLY A 301 -42.46 -0.99 40.80
N GLY A 302 -41.86 -2.13 40.42
CA GLY A 302 -41.36 -2.41 39.07
C GLY A 302 -42.44 -2.75 38.04
N LEU A 303 -43.71 -2.92 38.43
CA LEU A 303 -44.78 -3.43 37.56
C LEU A 303 -44.92 -2.69 36.22
N VAL A 304 -44.81 -1.35 36.23
CA VAL A 304 -44.89 -0.53 35.01
C VAL A 304 -43.67 -0.77 34.12
N LEU A 305 -42.48 -0.84 34.70
CA LEU A 305 -41.22 -1.06 33.99
C LEU A 305 -41.14 -2.50 33.42
N GLY A 306 -41.56 -3.50 34.19
CA GLY A 306 -41.65 -4.90 33.72
C GLY A 306 -42.67 -5.09 32.61
N THR A 307 -43.77 -4.32 32.63
CA THR A 307 -44.74 -4.29 31.51
C THR A 307 -44.10 -3.70 30.25
N ALA A 308 -43.36 -2.59 30.38
CA ALA A 308 -42.62 -2.00 29.26
C ALA A 308 -41.52 -2.95 28.72
N LEU A 309 -40.80 -3.64 29.62
CA LEU A 309 -39.78 -4.63 29.28
C LEU A 309 -40.36 -5.81 28.49
N GLY A 310 -41.49 -6.39 28.93
CA GLY A 310 -42.16 -7.47 28.20
C GLY A 310 -42.64 -7.05 26.80
N VAL A 311 -43.12 -5.82 26.64
CA VAL A 311 -43.48 -5.25 25.33
C VAL A 311 -42.24 -5.06 24.45
N ALA A 312 -41.14 -4.53 25.00
CA ALA A 312 -39.89 -4.33 24.28
C ALA A 312 -39.27 -5.67 23.84
N GLN A 313 -39.18 -6.67 24.73
CA GLN A 313 -38.73 -8.03 24.41
C GLN A 313 -39.58 -8.68 23.31
N GLY A 314 -40.90 -8.46 23.30
CA GLY A 314 -41.81 -8.95 22.26
C GLY A 314 -41.53 -8.40 20.85
N VAL A 315 -40.91 -7.21 20.74
CA VAL A 315 -40.49 -6.60 19.48
C VAL A 315 -39.03 -6.92 19.16
N LEU A 316 -38.15 -6.87 20.16
CA LEU A 316 -36.70 -6.97 19.98
C LEU A 316 -36.24 -8.41 19.76
N ASN A 317 -36.77 -9.40 20.49
CA ASN A 317 -36.30 -10.78 20.40
C ASN A 317 -36.48 -11.38 18.98
N PRO A 318 -37.58 -11.15 18.25
CA PRO A 318 -37.71 -11.56 16.84
C PRO A 318 -36.70 -10.89 15.91
N VAL A 319 -36.39 -9.60 16.14
CA VAL A 319 -35.41 -8.87 15.31
C VAL A 319 -33.99 -9.38 15.57
N LEU A 320 -33.62 -9.58 16.85
CA LEU A 320 -32.34 -10.15 17.25
C LEU A 320 -32.12 -11.56 16.68
N ALA A 321 -33.13 -12.43 16.75
CA ALA A 321 -33.09 -13.76 16.16
C ALA A 321 -32.98 -13.73 14.62
N GLY A 322 -33.40 -12.64 13.98
CA GLY A 322 -33.32 -12.44 12.53
C GLY A 322 -31.97 -11.93 12.01
N LEU A 323 -31.12 -11.31 12.84
CA LEU A 323 -29.93 -10.57 12.38
C LEU A 323 -28.99 -11.40 11.50
N SER A 324 -28.74 -12.66 11.86
CA SER A 324 -27.89 -13.58 11.09
C SER A 324 -28.49 -14.02 9.76
N GLY A 325 -29.82 -13.99 9.63
CA GLY A 325 -30.55 -14.34 8.41
C GLY A 325 -30.87 -13.16 7.49
N THR A 326 -30.78 -11.91 7.98
CA THR A 326 -31.16 -10.71 7.21
C THR A 326 -30.08 -9.63 7.18
N LEU A 327 -29.56 -9.19 8.32
CA LEU A 327 -28.55 -8.13 8.39
C LEU A 327 -27.20 -8.61 7.85
N VAL A 328 -26.72 -9.78 8.30
CA VAL A 328 -25.41 -10.32 7.92
C VAL A 328 -25.29 -10.54 6.40
N PRO A 329 -26.23 -11.21 5.70
CA PRO A 329 -26.14 -11.39 4.24
C PRO A 329 -26.23 -10.08 3.46
N ASN A 330 -27.07 -9.14 3.90
CA ASN A 330 -27.24 -7.86 3.21
C ASN A 330 -26.02 -6.94 3.40
N LEU A 331 -25.43 -6.88 4.59
CA LEU A 331 -24.18 -6.14 4.83
C LEU A 331 -23.01 -6.77 4.07
N SER A 332 -22.86 -8.10 4.09
CA SER A 332 -21.83 -8.81 3.34
C SER A 332 -21.96 -8.56 1.83
N GLY A 333 -23.16 -8.69 1.28
CA GLY A 333 -23.43 -8.43 -0.14
C GLY A 333 -23.20 -6.97 -0.56
N ALA A 334 -23.34 -6.01 0.34
CA ALA A 334 -23.00 -4.61 0.07
C ALA A 334 -21.49 -4.34 0.19
N LEU A 335 -20.85 -4.81 1.26
CA LEU A 335 -19.44 -4.56 1.56
C LEU A 335 -18.47 -5.25 0.59
N THR A 336 -18.68 -6.54 0.28
CA THR A 336 -17.79 -7.31 -0.61
C THR A 336 -17.84 -6.85 -2.07
N ASN A 337 -18.89 -6.11 -2.47
CA ASN A 337 -18.96 -5.45 -3.77
C ASN A 337 -18.37 -4.03 -3.77
N LEU A 338 -18.08 -3.47 -2.60
CA LEU A 338 -17.60 -2.10 -2.43
C LEU A 338 -16.08 -2.04 -2.24
N MET A 339 -15.51 -2.88 -1.37
CA MET A 339 -14.10 -2.77 -1.00
C MET A 339 -13.51 -4.06 -0.41
N GLN A 340 -12.19 -4.04 -0.24
CA GLN A 340 -11.42 -4.98 0.58
C GLN A 340 -10.50 -4.24 1.55
N LEU A 341 -10.18 -4.86 2.69
CA LEU A 341 -9.23 -4.35 3.68
C LEU A 341 -8.31 -5.48 4.15
N GLN A 342 -7.29 -5.77 3.35
CA GLN A 342 -6.35 -6.87 3.57
C GLN A 342 -5.24 -6.46 4.54
N VAL A 343 -4.98 -7.26 5.58
CA VAL A 343 -3.95 -6.97 6.60
C VAL A 343 -2.70 -7.83 6.48
N GLY A 344 -1.56 -7.28 6.90
CA GLY A 344 -0.31 -8.01 7.14
C GLY A 344 0.25 -8.73 5.91
N LEU A 345 -0.04 -8.24 4.71
CA LEU A 345 0.31 -8.85 3.44
C LEU A 345 1.85 -8.98 3.26
N GLU A 346 2.27 -10.10 2.68
CA GLU A 346 3.66 -10.46 2.41
C GLU A 346 3.82 -10.83 0.93
N GLU A 347 4.76 -10.18 0.24
CA GLU A 347 5.03 -10.38 -1.18
C GLU A 347 6.53 -10.65 -1.37
N HIS A 348 6.88 -11.86 -1.84
CA HIS A 348 8.24 -12.21 -2.30
C HIS A 348 8.29 -12.05 -3.82
N ASN A 349 9.06 -11.08 -4.31
CA ASN A 349 9.07 -10.70 -5.71
C ASN A 349 10.04 -11.55 -6.54
N PRO A 350 9.82 -11.68 -7.88
CA PRO A 350 10.68 -12.47 -8.76
C PRO A 350 12.13 -11.97 -8.89
N ASP A 351 12.43 -10.76 -8.44
CA ASP A 351 13.78 -10.20 -8.39
C ASP A 351 14.57 -10.63 -7.14
N GLY A 352 13.87 -11.10 -6.09
CA GLY A 352 14.43 -11.45 -4.78
C GLY A 352 14.20 -10.40 -3.69
N SER A 353 13.39 -9.35 -3.93
CA SER A 353 12.91 -8.47 -2.86
C SER A 353 11.79 -9.11 -2.04
N PHE A 354 11.67 -8.69 -0.79
CA PHE A 354 10.55 -9.01 0.11
C PHE A 354 9.89 -7.71 0.56
N THR A 355 8.56 -7.66 0.41
CA THR A 355 7.71 -6.54 0.85
C THR A 355 6.74 -7.01 1.93
N LYS A 356 6.67 -6.24 3.03
CA LYS A 356 5.63 -6.32 4.05
C LYS A 356 4.74 -5.08 3.94
N THR A 357 3.43 -5.29 3.89
CA THR A 357 2.41 -4.22 3.87
C THR A 357 1.47 -4.40 5.04
N ALA A 358 1.28 -3.36 5.86
CA ALA A 358 0.38 -3.44 7.00
C ALA A 358 -1.08 -3.54 6.57
N LEU A 359 -1.48 -2.76 5.55
CA LEU A 359 -2.88 -2.61 5.13
C LEU A 359 -2.98 -2.33 3.62
N ARG A 360 -3.66 -3.21 2.86
CA ARG A 360 -4.02 -2.99 1.45
C ARG A 360 -5.52 -2.75 1.35
N ILE A 361 -5.90 -1.54 0.93
CA ILE A 361 -7.28 -1.14 0.63
C ILE A 361 -7.54 -1.41 -0.85
N GLY A 362 -8.59 -2.16 -1.17
CA GLY A 362 -9.04 -2.40 -2.56
C GLY A 362 -10.40 -1.76 -2.83
N ASP A 363 -10.60 -1.18 -4.02
CA ASP A 363 -11.88 -0.67 -4.53
C ASP A 363 -12.58 -1.71 -5.42
N GLY A 364 -13.89 -1.84 -5.24
CA GLY A 364 -14.76 -2.74 -5.99
C GLY A 364 -14.60 -4.24 -5.66
N PRO A 365 -15.40 -5.10 -6.30
CA PRO A 365 -15.40 -6.54 -6.04
C PRO A 365 -14.06 -7.15 -6.45
N SER A 366 -13.33 -7.71 -5.47
CA SER A 366 -11.99 -8.29 -5.70
C SER A 366 -10.83 -7.33 -5.40
N GLY A 367 -11.11 -6.06 -5.08
CA GLY A 367 -10.10 -4.99 -5.11
C GLY A 367 -9.58 -4.66 -6.53
N VAL A 368 -10.16 -5.28 -7.56
CA VAL A 368 -9.64 -5.34 -8.94
C VAL A 368 -9.70 -4.01 -9.68
N LEU A 369 -10.43 -3.01 -9.18
CA LEU A 369 -10.52 -1.71 -9.85
C LEU A 369 -9.30 -0.83 -9.54
N LYS A 370 -8.92 -0.74 -8.26
CA LYS A 370 -7.88 0.15 -7.72
C LYS A 370 -7.40 -0.40 -6.38
N THR A 371 -6.08 -0.33 -6.12
CA THR A 371 -5.53 -0.59 -4.78
C THR A 371 -4.78 0.62 -4.22
N VAL A 372 -4.76 0.70 -2.88
CA VAL A 372 -3.94 1.61 -2.07
C VAL A 372 -3.30 0.79 -0.95
N ASN A 373 -1.99 0.63 -1.01
CA ASN A 373 -1.16 0.07 0.05
C ASN A 373 -0.82 1.19 1.05
N LEU A 374 -1.11 0.97 2.32
CA LEU A 374 -0.74 1.84 3.43
C LEU A 374 0.26 1.12 4.34
N ALA A 375 1.31 1.86 4.69
CA ALA A 375 2.50 1.40 5.41
C ALA A 375 3.15 0.16 4.75
N THR A 376 4.01 0.40 3.76
CA THR A 376 4.83 -0.63 3.10
C THR A 376 6.30 -0.51 3.49
N ALA A 377 6.96 -1.66 3.60
CA ALA A 377 8.39 -1.78 3.84
C ALA A 377 8.96 -2.89 2.96
N THR A 378 9.98 -2.57 2.16
CA THR A 378 10.62 -3.50 1.22
C THR A 378 12.11 -3.58 1.47
N VAL A 379 12.67 -4.79 1.44
CA VAL A 379 14.11 -5.08 1.51
C VAL A 379 14.52 -6.00 0.36
N GLY A 380 15.76 -5.89 -0.09
CA GLY A 380 16.28 -6.71 -1.19
C GLY A 380 15.82 -6.26 -2.59
N PRO A 381 16.22 -7.01 -3.64
CA PRO A 381 17.26 -8.04 -3.58
C PRO A 381 18.63 -7.45 -3.24
N ASN A 382 19.34 -8.13 -2.35
CA ASN A 382 20.72 -7.82 -1.97
C ASN A 382 21.63 -8.87 -2.60
N ALA A 383 22.63 -8.47 -3.40
CA ALA A 383 23.60 -9.38 -3.98
C ALA A 383 24.69 -9.79 -2.97
N GLY A 384 24.89 -8.96 -1.93
CA GLY A 384 25.84 -9.18 -0.84
C GLY A 384 27.31 -8.99 -1.23
N LEU A 385 28.16 -8.89 -0.21
CA LEU A 385 29.60 -8.60 -0.34
C LEU A 385 30.41 -9.55 -1.25
N LEU A 386 29.90 -10.75 -1.53
CA LEU A 386 30.59 -11.74 -2.36
C LEU A 386 30.26 -11.63 -3.86
N ALA A 387 29.18 -10.92 -4.23
CA ALA A 387 28.81 -10.67 -5.62
C ALA A 387 29.39 -9.35 -6.14
N VAL A 388 29.33 -8.29 -5.31
CA VAL A 388 29.76 -6.94 -5.69
C VAL A 388 31.30 -6.87 -5.78
N PRO A 389 31.89 -6.48 -6.93
CA PRO A 389 33.34 -6.36 -7.05
C PRO A 389 33.87 -5.16 -6.26
N VAL A 390 34.26 -5.38 -5.00
CA VAL A 390 34.86 -4.35 -4.12
C VAL A 390 36.13 -3.80 -4.78
N VAL A 391 36.05 -2.59 -5.33
CA VAL A 391 37.16 -1.92 -6.01
C VAL A 391 38.12 -1.33 -4.98
N SER A 392 38.89 -2.21 -4.34
CA SER A 392 39.85 -1.84 -3.29
C SER A 392 40.86 -0.81 -3.81
N SER A 393 40.68 0.46 -3.44
CA SER A 393 41.64 1.52 -3.77
C SER A 393 42.88 1.36 -2.89
N PRO A 394 43.96 0.81 -3.45
CA PRO A 394 45.10 1.69 -3.72
C PRO A 394 45.53 1.66 -5.20
N GLU A 395 46.23 2.73 -5.58
CA GLU A 395 46.80 2.99 -6.91
C GLU A 395 45.79 3.23 -8.05
N ILE A 396 45.80 4.46 -8.58
CA ILE A 396 45.26 4.78 -9.91
C ILE A 396 46.23 4.19 -10.95
N ALA A 397 46.15 2.87 -11.14
CA ALA A 397 46.94 2.14 -12.10
C ALA A 397 46.45 2.44 -13.54
N ILE A 398 47.13 3.35 -14.22
CA ILE A 398 46.87 3.74 -15.62
C ILE A 398 47.29 2.57 -16.54
N ALA A 399 46.51 1.49 -16.55
CA ALA A 399 46.95 0.17 -17.02
C ALA A 399 45.95 -0.64 -17.85
N ALA A 400 44.71 -0.18 -18.06
CA ALA A 400 43.77 -0.79 -19.03
C ALA A 400 42.81 0.27 -19.61
N GLY A 401 42.71 0.36 -20.94
CA GLY A 401 41.73 1.23 -21.64
C GLY A 401 42.32 2.26 -22.62
N ALA A 402 43.62 2.60 -22.52
CA ALA A 402 44.29 3.55 -23.42
C ALA A 402 44.64 2.97 -24.81
N ALA A 403 43.77 2.12 -25.38
CA ALA A 403 43.98 1.40 -26.63
C ALA A 403 42.70 1.40 -27.50
N GLY A 404 42.50 2.46 -28.30
CA GLY A 404 41.40 2.51 -29.27
C GLY A 404 41.26 3.81 -30.05
N LEU A 405 40.98 4.93 -29.37
CA LEU A 405 40.34 6.11 -30.00
C LEU A 405 41.18 7.40 -29.98
N GLY A 406 42.51 7.31 -29.87
CA GLY A 406 43.40 8.48 -29.66
C GLY A 406 44.17 9.02 -30.87
N LEU A 407 44.29 8.30 -32.00
CA LEU A 407 45.29 8.60 -33.05
C LEU A 407 44.73 8.63 -34.50
N GLY A 408 43.44 8.93 -34.67
CA GLY A 408 42.77 8.88 -35.99
C GLY A 408 42.85 10.14 -36.87
N ILE A 409 43.07 11.33 -36.32
CA ILE A 409 42.71 12.60 -36.99
C ILE A 409 43.90 13.45 -37.47
N VAL A 410 45.09 13.31 -36.87
CA VAL A 410 46.25 14.17 -37.21
C VAL A 410 46.98 13.73 -38.50
N GLY A 411 46.82 12.48 -38.94
CA GLY A 411 47.62 11.90 -40.04
C GLY A 411 47.32 12.42 -41.45
N LEU A 412 46.10 12.91 -41.72
CA LEU A 412 45.67 13.22 -43.10
C LEU A 412 46.08 14.63 -43.60
N ALA A 413 46.42 15.55 -42.70
CA ALA A 413 46.78 16.93 -43.09
C ALA A 413 48.12 17.03 -43.85
N TRP A 414 49.06 16.10 -43.64
CA TRP A 414 50.43 16.23 -44.13
C TRP A 414 50.63 15.77 -45.58
N VAL A 415 49.78 14.87 -46.08
CA VAL A 415 49.93 14.28 -47.43
C VAL A 415 49.42 15.22 -48.54
N ALA A 416 48.40 16.05 -48.25
CA ALA A 416 47.85 17.00 -49.22
C ALA A 416 48.79 18.18 -49.54
N GLY A 417 49.68 18.57 -48.62
CA GLY A 417 50.51 19.78 -48.75
C GLY A 417 51.68 19.67 -49.75
N ARG A 418 52.10 18.45 -50.14
CA ARG A 418 53.42 18.23 -50.75
C ARG A 418 53.47 18.23 -52.30
N ARG A 419 52.39 18.62 -52.98
CA ARG A 419 52.29 18.66 -54.47
C ARG A 419 52.12 20.05 -55.10
N ARG A 420 52.38 21.15 -54.38
CA ARG A 420 52.36 22.52 -54.94
C ARG A 420 53.58 23.36 -54.52
N ARG A 421 54.79 23.01 -55.01
CA ARG A 421 55.99 23.88 -55.08
C ARG A 421 57.17 23.20 -55.81
N ALA A 422 57.03 22.99 -57.12
CA ALA A 422 58.12 22.77 -58.07
C ALA A 422 57.56 22.96 -59.50
N GLY A 423 58.21 23.77 -60.33
CA GLY A 423 57.73 24.10 -61.70
C GLY A 423 57.47 25.60 -61.91
N ALA A 424 58.56 26.38 -61.96
CA ALA A 424 58.59 27.76 -62.45
C ALA A 424 59.91 27.95 -63.22
N ALA A 425 59.85 28.69 -64.34
CA ALA A 425 60.85 28.68 -65.43
C ALA A 425 61.02 27.30 -66.10
N VAL A 426 61.25 27.21 -67.42
CA VAL A 426 61.48 28.30 -68.41
C VAL A 426 60.16 28.90 -68.91
#